data_AF-L0DW18-F1
#
_entry.id   AF-L0DW18-F1
#
_cell.length_a   1.000
_cell.length_b   1.000
_cell.length_c   1.000
_cell.angle_alpha   90.00
_cell.angle_beta   90.00
_cell.angle_gamma   90.00
#
_symmetry.space_group_name_H-M   'P 1'
#
loop_
_entity.id
_entity.type
_entity.pdbx_description
1 polymer ?
#
loop_
_entity_poly.entity_id
_entity_poly.type
_entity_poly.pdbx_seq_one_letter_code
_entity_poly.pdbx_strand_id
1 'polypeptide(L)'
;MLAGLALTLAACGKVEVPAPELLAEARGDQCVEDTDVMRRDHMKILMHERDEAKRFGRRNPDHSFVGCIDCHVSPTASRDDPSTHFCLACHQFNAVKMDCFQCHTDRPSDSAPMPRQSADADGLLEGHLAAQDAGGPLSVQEISTP
;
A
#
# COMPACT_ATOMS: atom_id res chain seq x y z
N MET A 1 -25.72 56.15 5.80
CA MET A 1 -24.43 56.04 5.07
C MET A 1 -24.03 54.58 5.07
N LEU A 2 -24.15 53.91 3.92
CA LEU A 2 -23.85 52.48 3.74
C LEU A 2 -22.38 52.34 3.37
N ALA A 3 -21.56 51.80 4.27
CA ALA A 3 -20.17 51.47 4.00
C ALA A 3 -20.10 50.14 3.22
N GLY A 4 -19.70 50.21 1.96
CA GLY A 4 -19.47 49.05 1.11
C GLY A 4 -18.17 48.35 1.47
N LEU A 5 -18.26 47.07 1.83
CA LEU A 5 -17.11 46.20 2.03
C LEU A 5 -16.68 45.63 0.67
N ALA A 6 -15.62 46.19 0.09
CA ALA A 6 -15.01 45.65 -1.13
C ALA A 6 -14.19 44.40 -0.77
N LEU A 7 -14.70 43.23 -1.17
CA LEU A 7 -13.99 41.95 -1.02
C LEU A 7 -13.05 41.77 -2.21
N THR A 8 -11.76 42.04 -2.03
CA THR A 8 -10.72 41.76 -3.02
C THR A 8 -10.49 40.25 -3.10
N LEU A 9 -10.93 39.61 -4.18
CA LEU A 9 -10.56 38.21 -4.46
C LEU A 9 -9.06 38.14 -4.77
N ALA A 10 -8.31 37.53 -3.86
CA ALA A 10 -6.89 37.29 -3.98
C ALA A 10 -6.59 36.18 -5.01
N ALA A 11 -5.43 36.35 -5.66
CA ALA A 11 -4.79 35.54 -6.68
C ALA A 11 -5.16 34.04 -6.74
N CYS A 12 -5.52 33.58 -7.93
CA CYS A 12 -5.47 32.17 -8.29
C CYS A 12 -4.00 31.76 -8.42
N GLY A 13 -3.43 31.21 -7.35
CA GLY A 13 -2.11 30.58 -7.41
C GLY A 13 -2.16 29.37 -8.35
N LYS A 14 -1.09 29.16 -9.12
CA LYS A 14 -0.91 27.97 -9.94
C LYS A 14 -0.72 26.79 -8.98
N VAL A 15 -1.56 25.76 -9.07
CA VAL A 15 -1.39 24.54 -8.28
C VAL A 15 -0.38 23.67 -9.03
N GLU A 16 0.87 23.66 -8.56
CA GLU A 16 1.94 22.90 -9.18
C GLU A 16 1.79 21.42 -8.80
N VAL A 17 1.56 20.55 -9.80
CA VAL A 17 1.49 19.09 -9.61
C VAL A 17 2.86 18.59 -9.12
N PRO A 18 2.93 17.55 -8.26
CA PRO A 18 4.19 16.96 -7.85
C PRO A 18 5.11 16.70 -9.04
N ALA A 19 6.39 16.99 -8.84
CA ALA A 19 7.44 16.88 -9.83
C ALA A 19 7.43 15.45 -10.45
N PRO A 20 7.31 15.29 -11.79
CA PRO A 20 7.31 13.99 -12.44
C PRO A 20 8.55 13.14 -12.12
N GLU A 21 9.64 13.79 -11.72
CA GLU A 21 10.89 13.16 -11.29
C GLU A 21 10.69 12.25 -10.08
N LEU A 22 9.72 12.54 -9.20
CA LEU A 22 9.37 11.65 -8.09
C LEU A 22 8.77 10.32 -8.55
N LEU A 23 8.16 10.28 -9.74
CA LEU A 23 7.69 9.04 -10.36
C LEU A 23 8.82 8.31 -11.10
N ALA A 24 9.87 9.01 -11.53
CA ALA A 24 11.04 8.39 -12.16
C ALA A 24 11.84 7.51 -11.18
N GLU A 25 11.67 7.74 -9.88
CA GLU A 25 12.21 6.91 -8.81
C GLU A 25 11.40 5.63 -8.55
N ALA A 26 10.29 5.43 -9.28
CA ALA A 26 9.49 4.23 -9.17
C ALA A 26 10.29 3.01 -9.64
N ARG A 27 10.45 2.02 -8.76
CA ARG A 27 11.17 0.78 -9.05
C ARG A 27 10.19 -0.26 -9.57
N GLY A 28 10.40 -0.82 -10.76
CA GLY A 28 9.58 -1.90 -11.30
C GLY A 28 9.46 -1.88 -12.83
N ASP A 29 9.13 -3.03 -13.42
CA ASP A 29 9.04 -3.18 -14.88
C ASP A 29 7.69 -2.73 -15.45
N GLN A 30 6.64 -2.71 -14.62
CA GLN A 30 5.28 -2.35 -15.01
C GLN A 30 4.58 -1.57 -13.90
N CYS A 31 3.75 -0.60 -14.29
CA CYS A 31 2.84 0.09 -13.38
C CYS A 31 1.71 -0.87 -12.98
N VAL A 32 1.22 -0.75 -11.75
CA VAL A 32 0.08 -1.56 -11.26
C VAL A 32 -1.21 -1.27 -12.03
N GLU A 33 -1.35 -0.05 -12.55
CA GLU A 33 -2.48 0.43 -13.34
C GLU A 33 -2.05 1.65 -14.17
N ASP A 34 -2.91 2.10 -15.09
CA ASP A 34 -2.72 3.33 -15.83
C ASP A 34 -2.70 4.58 -14.91
N THR A 35 -1.96 5.61 -15.31
CA THR A 35 -1.77 6.83 -14.50
C THR A 35 -3.07 7.57 -14.22
N ASP A 36 -4.01 7.60 -15.17
CA ASP A 36 -5.30 8.25 -15.00
C ASP A 36 -6.19 7.50 -14.01
N VAL A 37 -6.14 6.16 -14.03
CA VAL A 37 -6.79 5.30 -13.04
C VAL A 37 -6.22 5.57 -11.66
N MET A 38 -4.90 5.59 -11.50
CA MET A 38 -4.26 5.89 -10.21
C MET A 38 -4.64 7.27 -9.68
N ARG A 39 -4.60 8.32 -10.49
CA ARG A 39 -4.99 9.67 -10.04
C ARG A 39 -6.44 9.76 -9.56
N ARG A 40 -7.34 9.00 -10.17
CA ARG A 40 -8.78 9.02 -9.85
C ARG A 40 -9.15 8.09 -8.70
N ASP A 41 -8.56 6.88 -8.68
CA ASP A 41 -9.04 5.75 -7.91
C ASP A 41 -8.03 5.24 -6.86
N HIS A 42 -6.83 5.81 -6.75
CA HIS A 42 -5.79 5.43 -5.79
C HIS A 42 -6.34 5.21 -4.38
N MET A 43 -7.05 6.20 -3.82
CA MET A 43 -7.58 6.07 -2.46
C MET A 43 -8.69 5.02 -2.34
N LYS A 44 -9.46 4.74 -3.40
CA LYS A 44 -10.49 3.69 -3.36
C LYS A 44 -9.85 2.31 -3.29
N ILE A 45 -8.81 2.10 -4.11
CA ILE A 45 -8.03 0.86 -4.12
C ILE A 45 -7.39 0.64 -2.76
N LEU A 46 -6.69 1.65 -2.22
CA LEU A 46 -6.06 1.55 -0.90
C LEU A 46 -7.05 1.24 0.22
N MET A 47 -8.24 1.86 0.21
CA MET A 47 -9.25 1.63 1.24
C MET A 47 -9.91 0.25 1.12
N HIS A 48 -10.13 -0.21 -0.11
CA HIS A 48 -10.63 -1.56 -0.37
C HIS A 48 -9.64 -2.60 0.16
N GLU A 49 -8.38 -2.54 -0.26
CA GLU A 49 -7.34 -3.50 0.13
C GLU A 49 -7.07 -3.47 1.64
N ARG A 50 -7.12 -2.29 2.27
CA ARG A 50 -7.06 -2.16 3.73
C ARG A 50 -8.20 -2.90 4.41
N ASP A 51 -9.43 -2.71 3.94
CA ASP A 51 -10.61 -3.34 4.53
C ASP A 51 -10.60 -4.85 4.31
N GLU A 52 -10.19 -5.33 3.13
CA GLU A 52 -9.98 -6.74 2.82
C GLU A 52 -8.94 -7.39 3.74
N ALA A 53 -7.77 -6.76 3.87
CA ALA A 53 -6.69 -7.27 4.71
C ALA A 53 -7.05 -7.26 6.20
N LYS A 54 -7.66 -6.17 6.69
CA LYS A 54 -7.98 -6.02 8.11
C LYS A 54 -9.19 -6.84 8.54
N ARG A 55 -10.27 -6.83 7.76
CA ARG A 55 -11.53 -7.47 8.17
C ARG A 55 -11.57 -8.95 7.81
N PHE A 56 -10.95 -9.33 6.70
CA PHE A 56 -11.07 -10.68 6.15
C PHE A 56 -9.72 -11.40 6.01
N GLY A 57 -8.61 -10.74 6.31
CA GLY A 57 -7.27 -11.34 6.19
C GLY A 57 -6.81 -11.56 4.74
N ARG A 58 -7.58 -11.12 3.75
CA ARG A 58 -7.28 -11.30 2.33
C ARG A 58 -6.34 -10.21 1.84
N ARG A 59 -5.29 -10.59 1.10
CA ARG A 59 -4.31 -9.64 0.55
C ARG A 59 -4.18 -9.87 -0.94
N ASN A 60 -4.38 -8.81 -1.73
CA ASN A 60 -4.12 -8.82 -3.15
C ASN A 60 -2.65 -8.47 -3.41
N PRO A 61 -1.84 -9.38 -4.00
CA PRO A 61 -0.45 -9.06 -4.33
C PRO A 61 -0.35 -7.94 -5.39
N ASP A 62 -1.30 -7.85 -6.31
CA ASP A 62 -1.26 -6.90 -7.43
C ASP A 62 -1.52 -5.45 -6.97
N HIS A 63 -2.28 -5.28 -5.87
CA HIS A 63 -2.57 -4.00 -5.24
C HIS A 63 -2.07 -3.93 -3.79
N SER A 64 -0.92 -4.57 -3.52
CA SER A 64 -0.40 -4.63 -2.16
C SER A 64 0.11 -3.26 -1.68
N PHE A 65 -0.30 -2.85 -0.48
CA PHE A 65 0.14 -1.59 0.14
C PHE A 65 1.67 -1.53 0.29
N VAL A 66 2.31 -2.66 0.61
CA VAL A 66 3.77 -2.77 0.72
C VAL A 66 4.42 -2.63 -0.65
N GLY A 67 3.88 -3.28 -1.69
CA GLY A 67 4.38 -3.13 -3.06
C GLY A 67 4.34 -1.68 -3.55
N CYS A 68 3.28 -0.93 -3.21
CA CYS A 68 3.22 0.49 -3.53
C CYS A 68 4.39 1.29 -2.93
N ILE A 69 4.76 1.03 -1.66
CA ILE A 69 5.88 1.70 -0.97
C ILE A 69 7.22 1.26 -1.56
N ASP A 70 7.38 -0.04 -1.79
CA ASP A 70 8.60 -0.64 -2.33
C ASP A 70 8.90 -0.16 -3.76
N CYS A 71 7.90 0.23 -4.52
CA CYS A 71 8.09 0.85 -5.83
C CYS A 71 8.23 2.38 -5.72
N HIS A 72 7.31 3.08 -5.07
CA HIS A 72 7.19 4.56 -5.18
C HIS A 72 8.01 5.37 -4.17
N VAL A 73 8.47 4.79 -3.08
CA VAL A 73 9.27 5.53 -2.09
C VAL A 73 10.74 5.27 -2.33
N SER A 74 11.52 6.31 -2.59
CA SER A 74 12.99 6.18 -2.68
C SER A 74 13.55 5.72 -1.33
N PRO A 75 14.57 4.83 -1.28
CA PRO A 75 15.18 4.41 -0.02
C PRO A 75 15.83 5.58 0.73
N THR A 76 16.19 6.64 0.00
CA THR A 76 16.77 7.87 0.54
C THR A 76 15.73 8.96 0.82
N ALA A 77 14.45 8.70 0.61
CA ALA A 77 13.37 9.66 0.88
C ALA A 77 13.32 10.05 2.36
N SER A 78 13.07 11.34 2.61
CA SER A 78 12.83 11.87 3.95
C SER A 78 11.33 12.02 4.22
N ARG A 79 10.91 11.69 5.44
CA ARG A 79 9.51 11.85 5.89
C ARG A 79 9.10 13.30 6.09
N ASP A 80 10.09 14.17 6.27
CA ASP A 80 9.89 15.59 6.55
C ASP A 80 10.07 16.46 5.30
N ASP A 81 10.46 15.85 4.18
CA ASP A 81 10.71 16.55 2.93
C ASP A 81 9.86 15.97 1.78
N PRO A 82 8.71 16.60 1.48
CA PRO A 82 7.85 16.21 0.36
C PRO A 82 8.59 16.16 -0.98
N SER A 83 9.63 16.98 -1.18
CA SER A 83 10.37 17.02 -2.45
C SER A 83 11.16 15.76 -2.74
N THR A 84 11.32 14.88 -1.74
CA THR A 84 12.02 13.59 -1.86
C THR A 84 11.09 12.38 -1.70
N HIS A 85 9.82 12.60 -1.36
CA HIS A 85 8.89 11.54 -0.99
C HIS A 85 7.59 11.65 -1.78
N PHE A 86 7.39 10.75 -2.76
CA PHE A 86 6.25 10.78 -3.69
C PHE A 86 4.89 10.89 -2.98
N CYS A 87 4.62 10.01 -2.00
CA CYS A 87 3.35 10.02 -1.28
C CYS A 87 3.12 11.37 -0.59
N LEU A 88 4.13 11.92 0.09
CA LEU A 88 4.02 13.19 0.80
C LEU A 88 3.81 14.37 -0.17
N ALA A 89 4.52 14.41 -1.29
CA ALA A 89 4.30 15.43 -2.32
C ALA A 89 2.87 15.41 -2.86
N CYS A 90 2.35 14.23 -3.20
CA CYS A 90 1.00 14.08 -3.73
C CYS A 90 -0.08 14.43 -2.69
N HIS A 91 0.12 14.04 -1.44
CA HIS A 91 -0.79 14.37 -0.36
C HIS A 91 -0.76 15.85 0.00
N GLN A 92 0.42 16.50 -0.03
CA GLN A 92 0.55 17.95 0.11
C GLN A 92 -0.17 18.69 -1.02
N PHE A 93 0.01 18.26 -2.28
CA PHE A 93 -0.67 18.84 -3.44
C PHE A 93 -2.19 18.79 -3.32
N ASN A 94 -2.73 17.66 -2.86
CA ASN A 94 -4.17 17.49 -2.66
C ASN A 94 -4.68 18.06 -1.32
N ALA A 95 -3.81 18.67 -0.50
CA ALA A 95 -4.11 19.14 0.85
C ALA A 95 -4.70 18.04 1.77
N VAL A 96 -4.27 16.80 1.60
CA VAL A 96 -4.68 15.62 2.37
C VAL A 96 -3.59 15.26 3.36
N LYS A 97 -3.94 15.04 4.63
CA LYS A 97 -3.00 14.53 5.64
C LYS A 97 -2.94 13.00 5.58
N MET A 98 -1.73 12.45 5.57
CA MET A 98 -1.49 11.01 5.75
C MET A 98 -1.23 10.73 7.23
N ASP A 99 -2.13 10.00 7.87
CA ASP A 99 -2.00 9.70 9.30
C ASP A 99 -1.30 8.33 9.54
N CYS A 100 -1.25 7.47 8.52
CA CYS A 100 -0.76 6.10 8.64
C CYS A 100 0.72 6.02 9.01
N PHE A 101 1.55 6.88 8.43
CA PHE A 101 3.02 6.82 8.56
C PHE A 101 3.57 7.53 9.79
N GLN A 102 2.70 8.07 10.65
CA GLN A 102 3.12 8.57 11.96
C GLN A 102 3.52 7.43 12.90
N CYS A 103 2.98 6.23 12.67
CA CYS A 103 3.31 5.02 13.43
C CYS A 103 3.73 3.82 12.56
N HIS A 104 3.42 3.81 11.26
CA HIS A 104 3.86 2.77 10.32
C HIS A 104 5.07 3.18 9.47
N THR A 105 5.83 2.18 9.02
CA THR A 105 6.94 2.41 8.09
C THR A 105 6.41 2.87 6.72
N ASP A 106 6.94 3.98 6.23
CA ASP A 106 6.85 4.48 4.85
C ASP A 106 8.08 4.12 4.01
N ARG A 107 9.03 3.37 4.58
CA ARG A 107 10.24 2.98 3.85
C ARG A 107 10.04 1.66 3.14
N PRO A 108 10.71 1.49 1.98
CA PRO A 108 10.80 0.21 1.32
C PRO A 108 11.28 -0.87 2.27
N SER A 109 10.79 -2.09 2.10
CA SER A 109 11.29 -3.24 2.84
C SER A 109 12.67 -3.66 2.33
N ASP A 110 13.53 -4.14 3.23
CA ASP A 110 14.84 -4.73 2.89
C ASP A 110 14.70 -6.11 2.21
N SER A 111 13.48 -6.62 2.13
CA SER A 111 13.14 -7.88 1.48
C SER A 111 12.79 -7.61 0.01
N ALA A 112 13.33 -8.42 -0.90
CA ALA A 112 12.94 -8.33 -2.32
C ALA A 112 11.40 -8.41 -2.46
N PRO A 113 10.81 -7.75 -3.49
CA PRO A 113 9.37 -7.83 -3.73
C PRO A 113 8.91 -9.27 -3.63
N MET A 114 8.00 -9.56 -2.71
CA MET A 114 7.48 -10.91 -2.52
C MET A 114 6.96 -11.39 -3.89
N PRO A 115 7.45 -12.53 -4.41
CA PRO A 115 6.93 -13.05 -5.66
C PRO A 115 5.42 -13.24 -5.51
N ARG A 116 4.69 -12.84 -6.56
CA ARG A 116 3.25 -13.03 -6.76
C ARG A 116 2.89 -14.52 -6.69
N GLN A 117 2.76 -15.06 -5.48
CA GLN A 117 2.44 -16.47 -5.18
C GLN A 117 0.96 -16.79 -5.37
N SER A 118 0.27 -16.14 -6.32
CA SER A 118 -1.12 -16.51 -6.66
C SER A 118 -1.18 -17.77 -7.53
N ALA A 119 -0.06 -18.23 -8.10
CA ALA A 119 -0.01 -19.42 -8.94
C ALA A 119 0.20 -20.74 -8.16
N ASP A 120 0.52 -20.68 -6.87
CA ASP A 120 1.05 -21.84 -6.13
C ASP A 120 0.09 -22.37 -5.04
N ALA A 121 -1.04 -21.69 -4.83
CA ALA A 121 -1.98 -21.98 -3.76
C ALA A 121 -2.65 -23.35 -3.91
N ASP A 122 -2.94 -23.77 -5.15
CA ASP A 122 -3.54 -25.08 -5.43
C ASP A 122 -2.58 -26.22 -5.07
N GLY A 123 -1.29 -26.10 -5.47
CA GLY A 123 -0.27 -27.10 -5.14
C GLY A 123 0.03 -27.21 -3.64
N LEU A 124 -0.04 -26.09 -2.91
CA LEU A 124 0.10 -26.08 -1.45
C LEU A 124 -1.07 -26.77 -0.74
N LEU A 125 -2.29 -26.61 -1.26
CA LEU A 125 -3.49 -27.22 -0.71
C LEU A 125 -3.52 -28.73 -0.95
N GLU A 126 -3.16 -29.18 -2.15
CA GLU A 126 -3.04 -30.61 -2.48
C GLU A 126 -1.97 -31.30 -1.63
N GLY A 127 -0.83 -30.65 -1.40
CA GLY A 127 0.21 -31.17 -0.51
C GLY A 127 -0.25 -31.28 0.95
N HIS A 128 -1.04 -30.32 1.44
CA HIS A 128 -1.58 -30.35 2.80
C HIS A 128 -2.65 -31.43 2.98
N LEU A 129 -3.49 -31.67 1.98
CA LEU A 129 -4.49 -32.73 1.99
C LEU A 129 -3.85 -34.13 1.96
N ALA A 130 -2.84 -34.33 1.10
CA ALA A 130 -2.10 -35.58 1.03
C ALA A 130 -1.37 -35.93 2.34
N ALA A 131 -0.89 -34.92 3.08
CA ALA A 131 -0.24 -35.11 4.38
C ALA A 131 -1.24 -35.48 5.50
N GLN A 132 -2.49 -35.03 5.41
CA GLN A 132 -3.53 -35.34 6.40
C GLN A 132 -4.04 -36.77 6.28
N ASP A 133 -4.16 -37.29 5.05
CA ASP A 133 -4.57 -38.68 4.82
C ASP A 133 -3.51 -39.71 5.25
N ALA A 134 -2.24 -39.30 5.38
CA ALA A 134 -1.17 -40.15 5.89
C ALA A 134 -1.08 -40.21 7.43
N GLY A 135 -1.72 -39.26 8.14
CA GLY A 135 -1.73 -39.17 9.59
C GLY A 135 -3.03 -39.72 10.19
N GLY A 136 -3.14 -41.04 10.32
CA GLY A 136 -4.29 -41.69 10.98
C GLY A 136 -4.54 -41.16 12.42
N PRO A 137 -5.76 -41.30 12.95
CA PRO A 137 -6.15 -40.63 14.20
C PRO A 137 -5.33 -41.11 15.40
N LEU A 138 -4.71 -40.16 16.11
CA LEU A 138 -4.01 -40.40 17.37
C LEU A 138 -5.01 -40.71 18.49
N SER A 139 -4.95 -41.91 19.06
CA SER A 139 -5.79 -42.33 20.18
C SER A 139 -5.29 -41.75 21.52
N VAL A 140 -6.16 -41.02 22.24
CA VAL A 140 -5.90 -40.49 23.58
C VAL A 140 -6.31 -41.51 24.65
N GLN A 141 -5.44 -42.47 24.95
CA GLN A 141 -5.38 -43.32 26.16
C GLN A 141 -4.28 -44.36 25.88
N GLU A 142 -3.18 -44.49 26.61
CA GLU A 142 -3.10 -44.67 28.05
C GLU A 142 -1.88 -44.00 28.67
N ILE A 143 -2.15 -43.28 29.76
CA ILE A 143 -1.21 -42.95 30.82
C ILE A 143 -1.40 -44.01 31.90
N SER A 144 -0.43 -44.89 32.06
CA SER A 144 -0.22 -45.65 33.30
C SER A 144 1.28 -45.96 33.44
N THR A 145 1.93 -45.16 34.28
CA THR A 145 3.17 -45.44 35.04
C THR A 145 3.08 -46.79 35.77
N PRO A 146 4.19 -47.46 36.16
CA PRO A 146 5.50 -46.91 36.59
C PRO A 146 6.64 -46.96 35.57
#